data_AF-A0A960YPG8-F1
#
_entry.id   AF-A0A960YPG8-F1
#
_cell.length_a   1.000
_cell.length_b   1.000
_cell.length_c   1.000
_cell.angle_alpha   90.00
_cell.angle_beta   90.00
_cell.angle_gamma   90.00
#
_symmetry.space_group_name_H-M   'P 1'
#
loop_
_entity.id
_entity.type
_entity.pdbx_description
1 polymer ?
#
loop_
_entity_poly.entity_id
_entity_poly.type
_entity_poly.pdbx_seq_one_letter_code
_entity_poly.pdbx_strand_id
1 'polypeptide(L)'
;MADYEYIQTQPSLDQALKTIQASSYLALDTESSSFYTYINELCLLQFSCEGLHGIVDPLAGLDLSGLGRIMEDPGIEKIFHAAASDMVELKRDLGWKFANVFDTFLACKYLGFEQCSLSALAEHYCGVTLE
;
A
#
# COMPACT_ATOMS: atom_id res chain seq x y z
N MET A 1 -17.16 5.52 -10.55
CA MET A 1 -16.29 5.48 -9.35
C MET A 1 -15.98 4.04 -9.10
N ALA A 2 -14.71 3.68 -8.93
CA ALA A 2 -14.38 2.33 -8.47
C ALA A 2 -14.92 2.19 -7.05
N ASP A 3 -15.67 1.13 -6.79
CA ASP A 3 -16.15 0.84 -5.44
C ASP A 3 -14.95 0.40 -4.58
N TYR A 4 -14.87 0.93 -3.36
CA TYR A 4 -13.84 0.57 -2.38
C TYR A 4 -14.50 -0.01 -1.13
N GLU A 5 -13.77 -0.89 -0.44
CA GLU A 5 -14.18 -1.45 0.84
C GLU A 5 -13.43 -0.75 1.98
N TYR A 6 -14.19 -0.14 2.90
CA TYR A 6 -13.62 0.38 4.14
C TYR A 6 -13.57 -0.73 5.20
N ILE A 7 -12.37 -1.08 5.62
CA ILE A 7 -12.07 -2.26 6.44
C ILE A 7 -11.75 -1.80 7.86
N GLN A 8 -12.74 -1.91 8.74
CA GLN A 8 -12.63 -1.60 10.18
C GLN A 8 -12.95 -2.82 11.06
N THR A 9 -13.17 -3.99 10.48
CA THR A 9 -13.49 -5.22 11.22
C THR A 9 -12.60 -6.37 10.78
N GLN A 10 -12.30 -7.28 11.70
CA GLN A 10 -11.49 -8.46 11.38
C GLN A 10 -12.14 -9.33 10.28
N PRO A 11 -13.46 -9.60 10.28
CA PRO A 11 -14.07 -10.40 9.22
C PRO A 11 -13.95 -9.78 7.82
N SER A 12 -14.06 -8.45 7.70
CA SER A 12 -13.85 -7.77 6.42
C SER A 12 -12.40 -7.85 5.97
N LEU A 13 -11.44 -7.71 6.90
CA LEU A 13 -10.02 -7.87 6.61
C LEU A 13 -9.70 -9.30 6.16
N ASP A 14 -10.18 -10.30 6.89
CA ASP A 14 -9.97 -11.72 6.56
C ASP A 14 -10.53 -12.09 5.18
N GLN A 15 -11.63 -11.46 4.77
CA GLN A 15 -12.19 -11.66 3.44
C GLN A 15 -11.33 -11.00 2.36
N ALA A 16 -10.89 -9.77 2.59
CA ALA A 16 -9.96 -9.09 1.68
C ALA A 16 -8.64 -9.85 1.51
N LEU A 17 -8.09 -10.40 2.60
CA LEU A 17 -6.85 -11.20 2.58
C LEU A 17 -6.92 -12.39 1.63
N LYS A 18 -8.08 -13.07 1.53
CA LYS A 18 -8.27 -14.17 0.58
C LYS A 18 -8.19 -13.71 -0.87
N THR A 19 -8.79 -12.56 -1.18
CA THR A 19 -8.74 -11.97 -2.53
C THR A 19 -7.32 -11.55 -2.88
N ILE A 20 -6.62 -10.92 -1.94
CA ILE A 20 -5.23 -10.52 -2.13
C ILE A 20 -4.32 -11.74 -2.36
N GLN A 21 -4.49 -12.81 -1.59
CA GLN A 21 -3.72 -14.05 -1.75
C GLN A 21 -3.94 -14.75 -3.10
N ALA A 22 -5.10 -14.53 -3.74
CA ALA A 22 -5.38 -15.05 -5.07
C ALA A 22 -4.88 -14.13 -6.20
N SER A 23 -4.46 -12.91 -5.88
CA SER A 23 -4.00 -11.90 -6.85
C SER A 23 -2.51 -12.06 -7.13
N SER A 24 -2.10 -11.69 -8.34
CA SER A 24 -0.68 -11.69 -8.73
C SER A 24 0.11 -10.49 -8.19
N TYR A 25 -0.58 -9.41 -7.83
CA TYR A 25 0.01 -8.18 -7.31
C TYR A 25 -0.84 -7.58 -6.20
N LEU A 26 -0.21 -6.69 -5.43
CA LEU A 26 -0.83 -5.85 -4.43
C LEU A 26 -0.18 -4.46 -4.50
N ALA A 27 -0.93 -3.46 -4.94
CA ALA A 27 -0.52 -2.06 -4.84
C ALA A 27 -0.85 -1.54 -3.43
N LEU A 28 0.06 -0.80 -2.82
CA LEU A 28 -0.04 -0.33 -1.44
C LEU A 28 0.40 1.13 -1.32
N ASP A 29 -0.24 1.81 -0.38
CA ASP A 29 0.13 3.15 0.08
C ASP A 29 -0.20 3.29 1.57
N THR A 30 0.45 4.22 2.25
CA THR A 30 0.23 4.46 3.69
C THR A 30 0.08 5.93 4.02
N GLU A 31 -0.85 6.24 4.92
CA GLU A 31 -0.97 7.57 5.50
C GLU A 31 -0.51 7.52 6.96
N SER A 32 0.45 8.38 7.31
CA SER A 32 0.99 8.48 8.65
C SER A 32 0.97 9.91 9.15
N SER A 33 0.84 10.06 10.47
CA SER A 33 0.69 11.37 11.12
C SER A 33 1.61 11.49 12.34
N SER A 34 2.22 12.66 12.52
CA SER A 34 3.04 13.02 13.71
C SER A 34 2.38 14.09 14.59
N PHE A 35 1.10 14.40 14.39
CA PHE A 35 0.44 15.54 15.06
C PHE A 35 0.56 15.55 16.60
N TYR A 36 0.74 14.39 17.24
CA TYR A 36 0.86 14.28 18.71
C TYR A 36 2.08 13.48 19.19
N THR A 37 2.95 13.04 18.29
CA THR A 37 4.02 12.08 18.57
C THR A 37 5.31 12.48 17.85
N TYR A 38 6.46 12.20 18.48
CA TYR A 38 7.77 12.39 17.84
C TYR A 38 8.05 11.37 16.71
N ILE A 39 7.20 10.35 16.59
CA ILE A 39 7.29 9.27 15.61
C ILE A 39 5.97 9.28 14.84
N ASN A 40 6.04 9.26 13.50
CA ASN A 40 4.87 9.11 12.63
C ASN A 40 4.10 7.83 13.01
N GLU A 41 2.83 7.93 13.33
CA GLU A 41 1.94 6.79 13.59
C GLU A 41 1.17 6.45 12.31
N LEU A 42 1.14 5.17 11.94
CA LEU A 42 0.36 4.68 10.81
C LEU A 42 -1.13 4.86 11.06
N CYS A 43 -1.77 5.71 10.27
CA CYS A 43 -3.17 6.09 10.40
C CYS A 43 -4.08 5.40 9.38
N LEU A 44 -3.56 5.07 8.20
CA LEU A 44 -4.31 4.41 7.14
C LEU A 44 -3.40 3.54 6.29
N LEU A 45 -3.95 2.44 5.78
CA LEU A 45 -3.31 1.65 4.74
C LEU A 45 -4.28 1.50 3.58
N GLN A 46 -3.88 1.98 2.41
CA GLN A 46 -4.62 1.80 1.17
C GLN A 46 -4.02 0.61 0.41
N PHE A 47 -4.88 -0.19 -0.21
CA PHE A 47 -4.41 -1.20 -1.15
C PHE A 47 -5.33 -1.36 -2.36
N SER A 48 -4.76 -1.90 -3.42
CA SER A 48 -5.49 -2.32 -4.62
C SER A 48 -4.91 -3.60 -5.18
N CYS A 49 -5.77 -4.56 -5.49
CA CYS A 49 -5.41 -5.83 -6.14
C CYS A 49 -6.48 -6.17 -7.19
N GLU A 50 -6.52 -7.41 -7.68
CA GLU A 50 -7.40 -7.80 -8.78
C GLU A 50 -8.89 -7.65 -8.40
N GLY A 51 -9.50 -6.55 -8.83
CA GLY A 51 -10.92 -6.26 -8.62
C GLY A 51 -11.32 -5.84 -7.21
N LEU A 52 -10.35 -5.56 -6.31
CA LEU A 52 -10.62 -5.11 -4.96
C LEU A 52 -9.74 -3.90 -4.61
N HIS A 53 -10.38 -2.83 -4.14
CA HIS A 53 -9.76 -1.65 -3.58
C HIS A 53 -10.15 -1.55 -2.10
N GLY A 54 -9.18 -1.49 -1.21
CA GLY A 54 -9.43 -1.49 0.22
C GLY A 54 -8.76 -0.32 0.93
N ILE A 55 -9.45 0.20 1.94
CA ILE A 55 -8.92 1.17 2.89
C ILE A 55 -9.00 0.52 4.26
N VAL A 56 -7.85 0.18 4.83
CA VAL A 56 -7.73 -0.47 6.13
C VAL A 56 -7.47 0.61 7.18
N ASP A 57 -8.24 0.55 8.26
CA ASP A 57 -8.05 1.36 9.48
C ASP A 57 -7.17 0.57 10.49
N PRO A 58 -5.87 0.89 10.61
CA PRO A 58 -4.96 0.20 11.52
C PRO A 58 -5.27 0.50 13.00
N LEU A 59 -5.94 1.62 13.27
CA LEU A 59 -6.27 2.09 14.62
C LEU A 59 -7.51 1.38 15.20
N ALA A 60 -8.26 0.65 14.36
CA ALA A 60 -9.43 -0.14 14.77
C ALA A 60 -9.08 -1.40 15.59
N GLY A 61 -7.81 -1.65 15.90
CA GLY A 61 -7.37 -2.79 16.72
C GLY A 61 -7.44 -4.13 15.99
N LEU A 62 -7.23 -4.11 14.67
CA LEU A 62 -7.25 -5.30 13.81
C LEU A 62 -5.95 -6.11 13.94
N ASP A 63 -6.04 -7.43 13.76
CA ASP A 63 -4.87 -8.27 13.53
C ASP A 63 -4.40 -8.14 12.08
N LEU A 64 -3.37 -7.31 11.89
CA LEU A 64 -2.75 -7.06 10.58
C LEU A 64 -1.68 -8.09 10.20
N SER A 65 -1.47 -9.15 11.00
CA SER A 65 -0.44 -10.16 10.71
C SER A 65 -0.65 -10.87 9.37
N GLY A 66 -1.91 -10.99 8.93
CA GLY A 66 -2.25 -11.52 7.60
C GLY A 66 -1.67 -10.69 6.46
N LEU A 67 -1.75 -9.35 6.54
CA LEU A 67 -1.11 -8.45 5.57
C LEU A 67 0.41 -8.59 5.62
N GLY A 68 0.99 -8.69 6.82
CA GLY A 68 2.43 -8.91 6.98
C GLY A 68 2.92 -10.17 6.26
N ARG A 69 2.18 -11.29 6.34
CA ARG A 69 2.52 -12.52 5.61
C ARG A 69 2.49 -12.32 4.08
N ILE A 70 1.55 -11.53 3.58
CA ILE A 70 1.44 -11.21 2.14
C ILE A 70 2.62 -10.34 1.69
N MET A 71 3.04 -9.38 2.52
CA MET A 71 4.23 -8.57 2.24
C MET A 71 5.50 -9.42 2.09
N GLU A 72 5.60 -10.49 2.88
CA GLU A 72 6.71 -11.45 2.85
C GLU A 72 6.64 -12.46 1.69
N ASP A 73 5.48 -12.64 1.07
CA ASP A 73 5.27 -13.65 0.02
C ASP A 73 5.92 -13.23 -1.31
N PRO A 74 6.99 -13.91 -1.78
CA PRO A 74 7.62 -13.56 -3.06
C PRO A 74 6.71 -13.83 -4.28
N GLY A 75 5.64 -14.61 -4.14
CA GLY A 75 4.69 -14.93 -5.21
C GLY A 75 3.75 -13.79 -5.58
N ILE A 76 3.65 -12.76 -4.73
CA ILE A 76 2.80 -11.58 -4.96
C ILE A 76 3.71 -10.37 -5.11
N GLU A 77 3.59 -9.62 -6.20
CA GLU A 77 4.35 -8.38 -6.40
C GLU A 77 3.76 -7.25 -5.56
N LYS A 78 4.58 -6.59 -4.73
CA LYS A 78 4.15 -5.42 -3.96
C LYS A 78 4.50 -4.16 -4.71
N ILE A 79 3.50 -3.46 -5.20
CA ILE A 79 3.66 -2.24 -5.97
C ILE A 79 3.51 -1.03 -5.05
N PHE A 80 4.53 -0.18 -5.01
CA PHE A 80 4.53 1.07 -4.25
C PHE A 80 4.93 2.24 -5.16
N HIS A 81 4.76 3.46 -4.67
CA HIS A 81 5.34 4.66 -5.25
C HIS A 81 6.20 5.37 -4.21
N ALA A 82 7.53 5.40 -4.41
CA ALA A 82 8.48 5.98 -3.47
C ALA A 82 8.45 5.31 -2.07
N ALA A 83 8.52 3.98 -2.06
CA ALA A 83 8.22 3.09 -0.92
C ALA A 83 9.16 3.23 0.30
N ALA A 84 10.24 4.00 0.17
CA ALA A 84 11.34 3.99 1.13
C ALA A 84 10.89 4.38 2.55
N SER A 85 10.04 5.40 2.67
CA SER A 85 9.50 5.85 3.96
C SER A 85 8.49 4.84 4.49
N ASP A 86 7.54 4.39 3.67
CA ASP A 86 6.47 3.47 4.05
C ASP A 86 7.04 2.15 4.58
N MET A 87 8.03 1.58 3.88
CA MET A 87 8.67 0.34 4.30
C MET A 87 9.40 0.48 5.65
N VAL A 88 9.99 1.64 5.94
CA VAL A 88 10.62 1.92 7.24
C VAL A 88 9.57 2.00 8.34
N GLU A 89 8.47 2.70 8.09
CA GLU A 89 7.36 2.86 9.04
C GLU A 89 6.68 1.52 9.32
N LEU A 90 6.29 0.78 8.29
CA LEU A 90 5.65 -0.54 8.40
C LEU A 90 6.56 -1.56 9.10
N LYS A 91 7.87 -1.53 8.86
CA LYS A 91 8.83 -2.38 9.57
C LYS A 91 8.94 -2.00 11.04
N ARG A 92 8.96 -0.70 11.35
CA ARG A 92 9.09 -0.18 12.72
C ARG A 92 7.83 -0.49 13.54
N ASP A 93 6.65 -0.24 12.98
CA ASP A 93 5.38 -0.28 13.71
C ASP A 93 4.76 -1.67 13.73
N LEU A 94 4.86 -2.41 12.61
CA LEU A 94 4.21 -3.71 12.44
C LEU A 94 5.19 -4.88 12.34
N GLY A 95 6.50 -4.61 12.29
CA GLY A 95 7.53 -5.66 12.20
C GLY A 95 7.58 -6.37 10.85
N TRP A 96 6.92 -5.82 9.82
CA TRP A 96 6.81 -6.46 8.51
C TRP A 96 8.15 -6.54 7.78
N LYS A 97 8.28 -7.58 6.97
CA LYS A 97 9.35 -7.70 5.97
C LYS A 97 8.71 -7.76 4.59
N PHE A 98 9.53 -7.54 3.58
CA PHE A 98 9.08 -7.38 2.21
C PHE A 98 9.91 -8.25 1.27
N ALA A 99 9.24 -8.89 0.32
CA ALA A 99 9.84 -9.59 -0.81
C ALA A 99 9.16 -9.14 -2.10
N ASN A 100 9.80 -9.24 -3.27
CA ASN A 100 9.18 -8.91 -4.57
C ASN A 100 8.49 -7.52 -4.60
N VAL A 101 9.26 -6.47 -4.28
CA VAL A 101 8.79 -5.08 -4.28
C VAL A 101 9.12 -4.42 -5.61
N PHE A 102 8.10 -3.80 -6.22
CA PHE A 102 8.23 -2.96 -7.39
C PHE A 102 7.90 -1.51 -7.03
N ASP A 103 8.88 -0.61 -7.15
CA ASP A 103 8.71 0.81 -6.87
C ASP A 103 8.60 1.62 -8.17
N THR A 104 7.42 2.19 -8.41
CA THR A 104 7.11 2.97 -9.60
C THR A 104 7.90 4.28 -9.70
N PHE A 105 8.30 4.88 -8.57
CA PHE A 105 9.18 6.06 -8.56
C PHE A 105 10.58 5.69 -9.06
N LEU A 106 11.13 4.57 -8.58
CA LEU A 106 12.43 4.08 -9.07
C LEU A 106 12.36 3.68 -10.53
N ALA A 107 11.31 2.98 -10.95
CA ALA A 107 11.09 2.62 -12.35
C ALA A 107 11.06 3.87 -13.25
N CYS A 108 10.33 4.92 -12.83
CA CYS A 108 10.30 6.21 -13.52
C CYS A 108 11.70 6.83 -13.68
N LYS A 109 12.51 6.80 -12.60
CA LYS A 109 13.89 7.30 -12.64
C LYS A 109 14.78 6.51 -13.60
N TYR A 110 14.67 5.18 -13.60
CA TYR A 110 15.43 4.33 -14.52
C TYR A 110 15.02 4.50 -15.98
N LEU A 111 13.76 4.83 -16.24
CA LEU A 111 13.25 5.12 -17.58
C LEU A 111 13.59 6.54 -18.07
N GLY A 112 14.19 7.39 -17.24
CA GLY A 112 14.66 8.72 -17.65
C GLY A 112 13.57 9.80 -17.73
N PHE A 113 12.44 9.61 -17.05
CA PHE A 113 11.38 10.62 -16.98
C PHE A 113 11.85 11.85 -16.18
N GLU A 114 11.41 13.03 -16.61
CA GLU A 114 11.70 14.29 -15.92
C GLU A 114 10.90 14.42 -14.62
N GLN A 115 9.62 14.07 -14.66
CA GLN A 115 8.69 14.12 -13.53
C GLN A 115 8.34 12.71 -13.07
N CYS A 116 8.62 12.40 -11.82
CA CYS A 116 8.37 11.09 -11.21
C CYS A 116 7.45 11.14 -10.00
N SER A 117 6.70 12.22 -9.79
CA SER A 117 5.66 12.22 -8.76
C SER A 117 4.52 11.29 -9.17
N LEU A 118 3.79 10.77 -8.18
CA LEU A 118 2.62 9.94 -8.43
C LEU A 118 1.61 10.68 -9.32
N SER A 119 1.36 11.96 -9.06
CA SER A 119 0.47 12.80 -9.87
C SER A 119 0.92 12.90 -11.34
N ALA A 120 2.22 13.13 -11.59
CA ALA A 120 2.74 13.18 -12.96
C ALA A 120 2.62 11.82 -13.68
N LEU A 121 2.86 10.71 -12.96
CA LEU A 121 2.70 9.37 -13.53
C LEU A 121 1.24 9.01 -13.79
N ALA A 122 0.33 9.38 -12.88
CA ALA A 122 -1.11 9.19 -13.02
C ALA A 122 -1.66 10.00 -14.21
N GLU A 123 -1.19 11.24 -14.39
CA GLU A 123 -1.58 12.05 -15.54
C GLU A 123 -1.01 11.44 -16.84
N HIS A 124 0.26 11.05 -16.85
CA HIS A 124 0.92 10.51 -18.03
C HIS A 124 0.34 9.17 -18.50
N TYR A 125 0.14 8.21 -17.60
CA TYR A 125 -0.29 6.86 -17.94
C TYR A 125 -1.81 6.66 -17.91
N CYS A 126 -2.50 7.35 -17.01
CA CYS A 126 -3.93 7.15 -16.76
C CYS A 126 -4.80 8.32 -17.22
N GLY A 127 -4.21 9.47 -17.57
CA GLY A 127 -4.96 10.70 -17.87
C GLY A 127 -5.71 11.25 -16.66
N VAL A 128 -5.25 10.93 -15.44
CA VAL A 128 -5.89 11.34 -14.18
C VAL A 128 -5.04 12.40 -13.50
N THR A 129 -5.62 13.57 -13.25
CA THR A 129 -5.00 14.61 -12.42
C THR A 129 -5.34 14.35 -10.96
N LEU A 130 -4.32 14.22 -10.12
CA LEU A 130 -4.47 14.17 -8.66
C LEU A 130 -4.33 15.59 -8.12
N GLU A 131 -5.34 16.05 -7.38
CA GLU A 131 -5.39 17.37 -6.71
C GLU A 131 -4.76 17.34 -5.32
#